data_AF-A0A3D4ERX4-F1
#
_entry.id   AF-A0A3D4ERX4-F1
#
_cell.length_a   1.000
_cell.length_b   1.000
_cell.length_c   1.000
_cell.angle_alpha   90.00
_cell.angle_beta   90.00
_cell.angle_gamma   90.00
#
_symmetry.space_group_name_H-M   'P 1'
#
loop_
_entity.id
_entity.type
_entity.pdbx_description
1 polymer ?
#
loop_
_entity_poly.entity_id
_entity_poly.type
_entity_poly.pdbx_seq_one_letter_code
_entity_poly.pdbx_strand_id
1 'polypeptide(L)'
;MLRFFLQSFLVFALNLGLSSAGRTAEITGFRIVSPGQVEITFTSNAGVHYDVLGSEDLRTFALLTRVPGSREQTRIVVKAQVGQVDRRFFRIRTLQLPPTPEW
;
A
#
# COMPACT_ATOMS: atom_id res chain seq x y z
N MET A 1 -20.77 -8.57 -35.95
CA MET A 1 -20.79 -7.66 -34.78
C MET A 1 -20.38 -8.32 -33.46
N LEU A 2 -20.66 -9.62 -33.23
CA LEU A 2 -20.31 -10.34 -31.99
C LEU A 2 -18.80 -10.46 -31.69
N ARG A 3 -17.95 -10.60 -32.73
CA ARG A 3 -16.48 -10.74 -32.57
C ARG A 3 -15.78 -9.49 -32.04
N PHE A 4 -16.22 -8.29 -32.47
CA PHE A 4 -15.67 -7.02 -31.98
C PHE A 4 -16.01 -6.78 -30.51
N PHE A 5 -17.21 -7.19 -30.08
CA PHE A 5 -17.64 -7.06 -28.69
C PHE A 5 -16.80 -7.94 -27.74
N LEU A 6 -16.47 -9.16 -28.20
CA LEU A 6 -15.66 -10.12 -27.44
C LEU A 6 -14.21 -9.63 -27.28
N GLN A 7 -13.62 -9.05 -28.34
CA GLN A 7 -12.27 -8.48 -28.28
C GLN A 7 -12.18 -7.28 -27.34
N SER A 8 -13.16 -6.37 -27.38
CA SER A 8 -13.20 -5.21 -26.48
C SER A 8 -13.33 -5.60 -25.02
N PHE A 9 -14.14 -6.63 -24.72
CA PHE A 9 -14.30 -7.15 -23.36
C PHE A 9 -12.99 -7.75 -22.81
N LEU A 10 -12.26 -8.46 -23.67
CA LEU A 10 -10.99 -9.10 -23.32
C LEU A 10 -9.90 -8.05 -23.04
N VAL A 11 -9.85 -6.96 -23.80
CA VAL A 11 -8.94 -5.83 -23.56
C VAL A 11 -9.28 -5.11 -22.24
N PHE A 12 -10.57 -4.93 -21.92
CA PHE A 12 -10.99 -4.34 -20.64
C PHE A 12 -10.59 -5.21 -19.45
N ALA A 13 -10.83 -6.54 -19.51
CA ALA A 13 -10.44 -7.47 -18.46
C ALA A 13 -8.92 -7.52 -18.24
N LEU A 14 -8.13 -7.46 -19.33
CA LEU A 14 -6.67 -7.43 -19.26
C LEU A 14 -6.15 -6.14 -18.60
N ASN A 15 -6.73 -4.98 -18.93
CA ASN A 15 -6.36 -3.70 -18.32
C ASN A 15 -6.78 -3.61 -16.84
N LEU A 16 -7.94 -4.17 -16.48
CA LEU A 16 -8.38 -4.28 -15.08
C LEU A 16 -7.43 -5.17 -14.26
N GLY A 17 -7.00 -6.31 -14.81
CA GLY A 17 -6.02 -7.21 -14.17
C GLY A 17 -4.66 -6.55 -13.96
N LEU A 18 -4.15 -5.81 -14.95
CA LEU A 18 -2.85 -5.14 -14.90
C LEU A 18 -2.84 -3.89 -14.00
N SER A 19 -3.97 -3.21 -13.85
CA SER A 19 -4.11 -2.07 -12.93
C SER A 19 -4.07 -2.44 -11.44
N SER A 20 -4.04 -3.74 -11.12
CA SER A 20 -3.85 -4.23 -9.75
C SER A 20 -2.39 -4.17 -9.27
N ALA A 21 -1.44 -3.84 -10.16
CA ALA A 21 -0.02 -3.69 -9.84
C ALA A 21 0.21 -2.53 -8.87
N GLY A 22 0.10 -2.83 -7.57
CA GLY A 22 0.47 -1.95 -6.47
C GLY A 22 -0.59 -0.89 -6.15
N ARG A 23 -1.77 -1.31 -5.66
CA ARG A 23 -2.71 -0.37 -5.05
C ARG A 23 -2.02 0.30 -3.85
N THR A 24 -1.74 1.59 -3.97
CA THR A 24 -1.27 2.40 -2.84
C THR A 24 -2.49 2.61 -1.94
N ALA A 25 -2.33 2.36 -0.64
CA ALA A 25 -3.39 2.63 0.33
C ALA A 25 -3.39 4.12 0.70
N GLU A 26 -4.57 4.69 0.87
CA GLU A 26 -4.71 6.09 1.25
C GLU A 26 -4.51 6.23 2.76
N ILE A 27 -3.56 7.07 3.17
CA ILE A 27 -3.37 7.43 4.58
C ILE A 27 -4.44 8.47 4.93
N THR A 28 -5.34 8.10 5.84
CA THR A 28 -6.47 8.93 6.27
C THR A 28 -6.24 9.58 7.64
N GLY A 29 -5.21 9.14 8.37
CA GLY A 29 -4.86 9.72 9.67
C GLY A 29 -3.38 9.56 9.99
N PHE A 30 -2.84 10.59 10.65
CA PHE A 30 -1.45 10.64 11.09
C PHE A 30 -1.36 11.34 12.45
N ARG A 31 -0.70 10.71 13.42
CA ARG A 31 -0.53 11.27 14.76
C ARG A 31 0.82 10.88 15.35
N ILE A 32 1.54 11.83 15.91
CA ILE A 32 2.73 11.55 16.72
C ILE A 32 2.28 11.13 18.12
N VAL A 33 2.65 9.92 18.54
CA VAL A 33 2.23 9.35 19.84
C VAL A 33 3.27 9.64 20.92
N SER A 34 4.54 9.48 20.58
CA SER A 34 5.68 9.79 21.44
C SER A 34 6.92 10.07 20.57
N PRO A 35 8.03 10.60 21.12
CA PRO A 35 9.25 10.79 20.36
C PRO A 35 9.70 9.47 19.69
N GLY A 36 9.75 9.47 18.35
CA GLY A 36 10.08 8.26 17.58
C GLY A 36 8.93 7.27 17.40
N GLN A 37 7.68 7.61 17.72
CA GLN A 37 6.52 6.76 17.46
C GLN A 37 5.40 7.54 16.79
N VAL A 38 4.93 7.00 15.67
CA VAL A 38 3.88 7.58 14.86
C VAL A 38 2.76 6.57 14.70
N GLU A 39 1.54 7.02 14.94
CA GLU A 39 0.33 6.30 14.58
C GLU A 39 -0.12 6.71 13.18
N ILE A 40 -0.36 5.71 12.33
CA ILE A 40 -0.82 5.88 10.96
C ILE A 40 -2.13 5.12 10.81
N THR A 41 -3.16 5.79 10.29
CA THR A 41 -4.43 5.19 9.90
C THR A 41 -4.56 5.25 8.38
N PHE A 42 -4.94 4.14 7.76
CA PHE A 42 -5.04 4.05 6.30
C PHE A 42 -6.17 3.13 5.85
N THR A 43 -6.66 3.34 4.63
CA THR A 43 -7.69 2.50 4.01
C THR A 43 -7.13 1.11 3.70
N SER A 44 -7.83 0.08 4.14
CA SER A 44 -7.35 -1.29 4.02
C SER A 44 -8.48 -2.25 3.73
N ASN A 45 -8.16 -3.39 3.13
CA ASN A 45 -9.08 -4.50 2.93
C ASN A 45 -8.69 -5.69 3.83
N ALA A 46 -9.70 -6.38 4.35
CA ALA A 46 -9.49 -7.60 5.14
C ALA A 46 -8.80 -8.68 4.29
N GLY A 47 -7.81 -9.35 4.88
CA GLY A 47 -7.06 -10.43 4.23
C GLY A 47 -5.94 -9.98 3.29
N VAL A 48 -5.75 -8.67 3.08
CA VAL A 48 -4.64 -8.12 2.29
C VAL A 48 -3.50 -7.73 3.21
N HIS A 49 -2.25 -8.02 2.82
CA HIS A 49 -1.06 -7.55 3.53
C HIS A 49 -0.55 -6.25 2.93
N TYR A 50 -0.12 -5.33 3.80
CA TYR A 50 0.39 -4.02 3.43
C TYR A 50 1.83 -3.86 3.91
N ASP A 51 2.68 -3.38 3.01
CA ASP A 51 4.00 -2.87 3.35
C ASP A 51 3.87 -1.42 3.80
N VAL A 52 4.45 -1.11 4.95
CA VAL A 52 4.56 0.24 5.49
C VAL A 52 5.99 0.70 5.28
N LEU A 53 6.16 1.72 4.46
CA LEU A 53 7.44 2.23 4.02
C LEU A 53 7.70 3.62 4.62
N GLY A 54 8.95 3.91 4.93
CA GLY A 54 9.42 5.21 5.39
C GLY A 54 10.52 5.75 4.47
N SER A 55 10.57 7.07 4.31
CA SER A 55 11.59 7.79 3.55
C SER A 55 11.95 9.09 4.25
N GLU A 56 13.21 9.51 4.14
CA GLU A 56 13.67 10.82 4.63
C GLU A 56 13.75 11.87 3.51
N ASP A 57 13.73 11.42 2.25
CA ASP A 57 14.07 12.22 1.07
C ASP A 57 13.00 12.17 -0.05
N LEU A 58 11.87 11.48 0.19
CA LEU A 58 10.83 11.15 -0.79
C LEU A 58 11.29 10.30 -2.00
N ARG A 59 12.54 9.89 -2.04
CA ARG A 59 13.13 9.15 -3.17
C ARG A 59 13.33 7.70 -2.80
N THR A 60 13.92 7.48 -1.63
CA THR A 60 14.31 6.16 -1.15
C THR A 60 13.36 5.74 -0.04
N PHE A 61 12.55 4.71 -0.32
CA PHE A 61 11.59 4.16 0.64
C PHE A 61 12.10 2.82 1.18
N ALA A 62 12.35 2.76 2.48
CA ALA A 62 12.72 1.54 3.19
C ALA A 62 11.49 0.89 3.85
N LEU A 63 11.44 -0.44 3.85
CA LEU A 63 10.41 -1.20 4.55
C LEU A 63 10.58 -1.05 6.06
N LEU A 64 9.55 -0.53 6.72
CA LEU A 64 9.52 -0.41 8.18
C LEU A 64 8.87 -1.64 8.81
N THR A 65 7.72 -2.06 8.26
CA THR A 65 6.98 -3.22 8.75
C THR A 65 5.99 -3.71 7.70
N ARG A 66 5.45 -4.92 7.92
CA ARG A 66 4.36 -5.51 7.15
C ARG A 66 3.22 -5.83 8.09
N VAL A 67 2.01 -5.42 7.71
CA VAL A 67 0.81 -5.58 8.56
C VAL A 67 -0.36 -6.14 7.77
N PRO A 68 -1.19 -6.99 8.39
CA PRO A 68 -2.46 -7.39 7.80
C PRO A 68 -3.44 -6.23 7.84
N GLY A 69 -4.21 -6.05 6.76
CA GLY A 69 -5.28 -5.08 6.66
C GLY A 69 -6.53 -5.54 7.41
N SER A 70 -7.20 -4.59 8.06
CA SER A 70 -8.58 -4.70 8.51
C SER A 70 -9.55 -4.36 7.37
N ARG A 71 -10.85 -4.62 7.55
CA ARG A 71 -11.88 -4.48 6.50
C ARG A 71 -11.97 -3.10 5.85
N GLU A 72 -11.82 -2.03 6.63
CA GLU A 72 -12.05 -0.65 6.14
C GLU A 72 -10.86 0.26 6.43
N GLN A 73 -10.35 0.23 7.67
CA GLN A 73 -9.24 1.06 8.09
C GLN A 73 -8.31 0.33 9.06
N THR A 74 -7.03 0.32 8.74
CA THR A 74 -6.00 -0.23 9.61
C THR A 74 -5.29 0.90 10.32
N ARG A 75 -5.13 0.75 11.64
CA ARG A 75 -4.37 1.66 12.47
C ARG A 75 -3.18 0.94 13.06
N ILE A 76 -2.00 1.53 12.93
CA ILE A 76 -0.73 0.96 13.38
C ILE A 76 0.13 2.01 14.04
N VAL A 77 1.00 1.58 14.95
CA VAL A 77 2.08 2.40 15.48
C VAL A 77 3.40 1.92 14.90
N VAL A 78 4.12 2.82 14.25
CA VAL A 78 5.44 2.56 13.69
C VAL A 78 6.51 3.31 14.47
N LYS A 79 7.65 2.64 14.68
CA LYS A 79 8.83 3.29 15.25
C LYS A 79 9.56 4.05 14.14
N ALA A 80 9.66 5.36 14.30
CA ALA A 80 10.57 6.22 13.57
C ALA A 80 11.80 6.48 14.46
N GLN A 81 13.00 6.66 13.88
CA GLN A 81 14.16 6.98 14.70
C GLN A 81 13.93 8.32 15.44
N VAL A 82 14.34 8.33 16.72
CA VAL A 82 14.17 9.48 17.61
C VAL A 82 14.92 10.68 17.03
N GLY A 83 14.23 11.82 16.86
CA GLY A 83 14.79 13.04 16.25
C GLY A 83 14.53 13.21 14.74
N GLN A 84 13.92 12.22 14.08
CA GLN A 84 13.61 12.28 12.63
C GLN A 84 12.11 12.20 12.31
N VAL A 85 11.24 12.21 13.32
CA VAL A 85 9.78 12.09 13.12
C VAL A 85 9.24 13.20 12.23
N ASP A 86 9.74 14.43 12.38
CA ASP A 86 9.28 15.60 11.64
C ASP A 86 9.75 15.65 10.17
N ARG A 87 10.63 14.74 9.75
CA ARG A 87 11.22 14.72 8.40
C ARG A 87 11.02 13.40 7.66
N ARG A 88 10.14 12.53 8.17
CA ARG A 88 9.86 11.23 7.56
C ARG A 88 8.55 11.25 6.79
N PHE A 89 8.64 10.81 5.55
CA PHE A 89 7.53 10.55 4.67
C PHE A 89 7.14 9.09 4.73
N PHE A 90 5.84 8.80 4.70
CA PHE A 90 5.31 7.45 4.80
C PHE A 90 4.57 7.08 3.53
N ARG A 91 4.71 5.82 3.12
CA ARG A 91 3.97 5.25 1.99
C ARG A 91 3.46 3.88 2.37
N ILE A 92 2.22 3.59 2.01
CA ILE A 92 1.59 2.29 2.26
C ILE A 92 1.20 1.68 0.92
N ARG A 93 1.60 0.43 0.71
CA ARG A 93 1.27 -0.30 -0.51
C ARG A 93 0.83 -1.72 -0.18
N THR A 94 -0.04 -2.28 -0.99
CA THR A 94 -0.30 -3.72 -0.97
C THR A 94 0.98 -4.48 -1.29
N LEU A 95 1.14 -5.67 -0.71
CA LEU A 95 2.24 -6.57 -1.05
C LEU A 95 2.23 -6.83 -2.57
N GLN A 96 3.31 -6.45 -3.26
CA GLN A 96 3.55 -6.92 -4.62
C GLN A 96 4.12 -8.32 -4.51
N LEU A 97 3.25 -9.31 -4.65
CA LEU A 97 3.68 -10.68 -4.93
C LEU A 97 4.15 -10.74 -6.39
N PRO A 98 5.18 -11.54 -6.71
CA PRO A 98 5.48 -11.86 -8.09
C PRO A 98 4.22 -12.43 -8.74
N PRO A 99 4.00 -12.20 -10.05
CA PRO A 99 2.87 -12.79 -10.74
C PRO A 99 2.88 -14.31 -10.52
N THR A 100 1.69 -14.88 -10.27
CA THR A 100 1.55 -16.33 -10.13
C THR A 100 2.13 -16.99 -11.38
N PRO A 101 3.09 -17.91 -11.25
CA PRO A 101 3.63 -18.60 -12.41
C PRO A 101 2.53 -19.41 -13.10
N GLU A 102 2.49 -19.44 -14.43
CA GLU A 102 1.50 -20.18 -15.21
C GLU A 102 1.84 -21.67 -15.42
N TRP A 103 2.86 -22.20 -14.72
CA TRP A 103 3.36 -23.56 -14.90
C TRP A 103 2.73 -24.58 -13.96
#